data_AF-A0A6F8YKG7-F1
#
_entry.id   AF-A0A6F8YKG7-F1
#
_cell.length_a   1.000
_cell.length_b   1.000
_cell.length_c   1.000
_cell.angle_alpha   90.00
_cell.angle_beta   90.00
_cell.angle_gamma   90.00
#
_symmetry.space_group_name_H-M   'P 1'
#
loop_
_entity.id
_entity.type
_entity.pdbx_description
1 polymer ?
#
loop_
_entity_poly.entity_id
_entity_poly.type
_entity_poly.pdbx_seq_one_letter_code
_entity_poly.pdbx_strand_id
1 'polypeptide(L)'
;MDSLDQLAGSATALLDRVDSTLATSGAPGGHPIWPLLRRLGALPGAATSTIAALRPGPLAAAGPSLRGLIQVYEERGETVADSGSWEGAAAQVFGAHRVALSAHLHEMAGKLGATEGYSAAVAEWIAESRAGLARELAAVLGSREAVTVTVEPVGPPAATAAADIGARVLGAVDAAYERAEALLHRWEVDLAELPYQPPDTGPVTFGPTTRA
;
A
#
# COMPACT_ATOMS: atom_id res chain seq x y z
N MET A 1 -5.58 -1.46 -18.72
CA MET A 1 -4.65 -2.52 -19.16
C MET A 1 -3.28 -1.91 -19.28
N ASP A 2 -2.31 -2.45 -18.54
CA ASP A 2 -0.90 -2.04 -18.64
C ASP A 2 -0.05 -3.12 -19.33
N SER A 3 1.27 -2.90 -19.38
CA SER A 3 2.21 -3.83 -20.02
C SER A 3 2.23 -5.22 -19.38
N LEU A 4 1.96 -5.33 -18.07
CA LEU A 4 1.90 -6.62 -17.41
C LEU A 4 0.65 -7.40 -17.85
N ASP A 5 -0.49 -6.72 -18.00
CA ASP A 5 -1.71 -7.35 -18.52
C ASP A 5 -1.54 -7.86 -19.97
N GLN A 6 -0.77 -7.14 -20.79
CA GLN A 6 -0.47 -7.55 -22.17
C GLN A 6 0.44 -8.79 -22.23
N LEU A 7 1.41 -8.88 -21.32
CA LEU A 7 2.37 -9.99 -21.27
C LEU A 7 1.83 -11.22 -20.55
N ALA A 8 0.85 -11.06 -19.65
CA ALA A 8 0.34 -12.13 -18.79
C ALA A 8 -0.04 -13.39 -19.58
N GLY A 9 -0.78 -13.24 -20.69
CA GLY A 9 -1.20 -14.38 -21.50
C GLY A 9 -0.02 -15.20 -22.06
N SER A 10 1.03 -14.54 -22.53
CA SER A 10 2.24 -15.21 -23.05
C SER A 10 3.15 -15.73 -21.95
N ALA A 11 3.20 -15.05 -20.81
CA ALA A 11 4.04 -15.42 -19.67
C ALA A 11 3.47 -16.62 -18.89
N THR A 12 2.15 -16.76 -18.78
CA THR A 12 1.51 -17.82 -17.96
C THR A 12 2.00 -19.21 -18.36
N ALA A 13 1.93 -19.57 -19.65
CA ALA A 13 2.33 -20.90 -20.09
C ALA A 13 3.81 -21.22 -19.82
N LEU A 14 4.69 -20.21 -19.92
CA LEU A 14 6.10 -20.36 -19.58
C LEU A 14 6.28 -20.54 -18.06
N LEU A 15 5.62 -19.71 -17.26
CA LEU A 15 5.74 -19.75 -15.80
C LEU A 15 5.14 -21.02 -15.21
N ASP A 16 4.02 -21.52 -15.74
CA ASP A 16 3.45 -22.82 -15.34
C ASP A 16 4.44 -23.96 -15.57
N ARG A 17 5.19 -23.89 -16.68
CA ARG A 17 6.22 -24.88 -17.00
C ARG A 17 7.46 -24.73 -16.13
N VAL A 18 7.87 -23.50 -15.81
CA VAL A 18 8.94 -23.22 -14.85
C VAL A 18 8.56 -23.78 -13.48
N ASP A 19 7.37 -23.47 -12.99
CA ASP A 19 6.85 -23.94 -11.70
C ASP A 19 6.78 -25.47 -11.66
N SER A 20 6.28 -26.11 -12.72
CA SER A 20 6.23 -27.58 -12.84
C SER A 20 7.63 -28.20 -12.86
N THR A 21 8.58 -27.58 -13.55
CA THR A 21 9.97 -28.05 -13.63
C THR A 21 10.67 -27.94 -12.28
N LEU A 22 10.49 -26.81 -11.58
CA LEU A 22 11.02 -26.60 -10.24
C LEU A 22 10.40 -27.57 -9.22
N ALA A 23 9.10 -27.84 -9.33
CA ALA A 23 8.41 -28.80 -8.46
C ALA A 23 8.90 -30.24 -8.68
N THR A 24 9.20 -30.61 -9.94
CA THR A 24 9.59 -31.98 -10.30
C THR A 24 11.07 -32.25 -10.07
N SER A 25 11.94 -31.32 -10.47
CA SER A 25 13.40 -31.53 -10.49
C SER A 25 14.14 -30.71 -9.43
N GLY A 26 13.48 -29.75 -8.79
CA GLY A 26 14.14 -28.76 -7.95
C GLY A 26 15.03 -27.80 -8.76
N ALA A 27 15.60 -26.82 -8.05
CA ALA A 27 16.68 -26.01 -8.59
C ALA A 27 18.04 -26.64 -8.29
N PRO A 28 19.09 -26.34 -9.08
CA PRO A 28 20.44 -26.79 -8.79
C PRO A 28 20.92 -26.42 -7.38
N GLY A 29 21.83 -27.22 -6.82
CA GLY A 29 22.43 -26.93 -5.52
C GLY A 29 23.18 -25.59 -5.54
N GLY A 30 22.96 -24.75 -4.54
CA GLY A 30 23.59 -23.42 -4.44
C GLY A 30 23.01 -22.35 -5.37
N HIS A 31 21.93 -22.64 -6.10
CA HIS A 31 21.30 -21.66 -6.99
C HIS A 31 20.73 -20.45 -6.22
N PRO A 32 20.85 -19.21 -6.73
CA PRO A 32 20.36 -17.99 -6.07
C PRO A 32 18.83 -17.90 -5.92
N ILE A 33 18.07 -18.82 -6.53
CA ILE A 33 16.62 -18.92 -6.36
C ILE A 33 16.24 -19.41 -4.95
N TRP A 34 17.10 -20.18 -4.27
CA TRP A 34 16.75 -20.81 -2.99
C TRP A 34 16.48 -19.79 -1.86
N PRO A 35 17.29 -18.74 -1.66
CA PRO A 35 16.94 -17.66 -0.74
C PRO A 35 15.59 -17.00 -1.07
N LEU A 36 15.33 -16.73 -2.36
CA LEU A 36 14.11 -16.07 -2.80
C LEU A 36 12.86 -16.91 -2.53
N LEU A 37 12.90 -18.21 -2.85
CA LEU A 37 11.80 -19.14 -2.55
C LEU A 37 11.52 -19.25 -1.06
N ARG A 38 12.57 -19.30 -0.23
CA ARG A 38 12.41 -19.36 1.23
C ARG A 38 11.83 -18.08 1.81
N ARG A 39 12.23 -16.93 1.27
CA ARG A 39 11.78 -15.62 1.73
C ARG A 39 10.34 -15.33 1.31
N LEU A 40 10.03 -15.53 0.03
CA LEU A 40 8.72 -15.19 -0.54
C LEU A 40 7.68 -16.30 -0.35
N GLY A 41 8.11 -17.54 -0.11
CA GLY A 41 7.20 -18.67 0.12
C GLY A 41 6.32 -19.04 -1.08
N ALA A 42 6.64 -18.55 -2.28
CA ALA A 42 5.83 -18.70 -3.48
C ALA A 42 6.68 -19.06 -4.70
N LEU A 43 6.09 -19.83 -5.61
CA LEU A 43 6.68 -20.12 -6.92
C LEU A 43 6.57 -18.89 -7.86
N PRO A 44 7.45 -18.78 -8.88
CA PRO A 44 7.45 -17.66 -9.82
C PRO A 44 6.09 -17.35 -10.45
N GLY A 45 5.33 -18.36 -10.90
CA GLY A 45 4.01 -18.17 -11.48
C GLY A 45 3.00 -17.60 -10.49
N ALA A 46 2.93 -18.19 -9.29
CA ALA A 46 2.06 -17.72 -8.21
C ALA A 46 2.39 -16.28 -7.78
N ALA A 47 3.66 -15.97 -7.56
CA ALA A 47 4.12 -14.64 -7.17
C ALA A 47 3.80 -13.58 -8.24
N THR A 48 3.98 -13.94 -9.51
CA THR A 48 3.63 -13.07 -10.65
C THR A 48 2.13 -12.81 -10.68
N SER A 49 1.31 -13.84 -10.52
CA SER A 49 -0.16 -13.72 -10.48
C SER A 49 -0.63 -12.77 -9.37
N THR A 50 -0.03 -12.85 -8.19
CA THR A 50 -0.34 -11.95 -7.06
C THR A 50 -0.11 -10.48 -7.42
N ILE A 51 1.08 -10.12 -7.95
CA ILE A 51 1.36 -8.74 -8.38
C ILE A 51 0.47 -8.34 -9.58
N ALA A 52 0.22 -9.28 -10.49
CA ALA A 52 -0.64 -9.07 -11.65
C ALA A 52 -2.11 -8.86 -11.27
N ALA A 53 -2.56 -9.26 -10.08
CA ALA A 53 -3.91 -9.01 -9.57
C ALA A 53 -4.08 -7.61 -8.94
N LEU A 54 -2.98 -6.95 -8.54
CA LEU A 54 -3.04 -5.63 -7.92
C LEU A 54 -3.54 -4.57 -8.91
N ARG A 55 -4.39 -3.65 -8.43
CA ARG A 55 -4.99 -2.58 -9.24
C ARG A 55 -4.75 -1.22 -8.58
N PRO A 56 -3.94 -0.33 -9.20
CA PRO A 56 -3.65 0.98 -8.62
C PRO A 56 -4.82 1.98 -8.78
N GLY A 57 -5.65 1.79 -9.81
CA GLY A 57 -6.71 2.74 -10.19
C GLY A 57 -7.69 3.10 -9.07
N PRO A 58 -8.30 2.11 -8.36
CA PRO A 58 -9.22 2.40 -7.27
C PRO A 58 -8.60 3.22 -6.13
N LEU A 59 -7.34 2.96 -5.78
CA LEU A 59 -6.63 3.71 -4.73
C LEU A 59 -6.30 5.12 -5.18
N ALA A 60 -5.81 5.29 -6.41
CA ALA A 60 -5.54 6.61 -6.98
C ALA A 60 -6.81 7.46 -7.12
N ALA A 61 -7.96 6.83 -7.39
CA ALA A 61 -9.25 7.51 -7.53
C ALA A 61 -9.86 7.96 -6.19
N ALA A 62 -9.38 7.46 -5.04
CA ALA A 62 -9.90 7.83 -3.73
C ALA A 62 -9.46 9.25 -3.30
N GLY A 63 -8.33 9.75 -3.82
CA GLY A 63 -7.73 11.02 -3.41
C GLY A 63 -8.66 12.24 -3.49
N PRO A 64 -9.36 12.49 -4.61
CA PRO A 64 -10.32 13.60 -4.71
C PRO A 64 -11.41 13.56 -3.63
N SER A 65 -11.94 12.38 -3.31
CA SER A 65 -12.96 12.23 -2.27
C SER A 65 -12.40 12.53 -0.88
N LEU A 66 -11.17 12.07 -0.59
CA LEU A 66 -10.49 12.37 0.67
C LEU A 66 -10.20 13.86 0.82
N ARG A 67 -9.74 14.53 -0.23
CA ARG A 67 -9.53 16.00 -0.22
C ARG A 67 -10.80 16.78 0.07
N GLY A 68 -11.93 16.36 -0.50
CA GLY A 68 -13.23 16.97 -0.17
C GLY A 68 -13.58 16.80 1.31
N LEU A 69 -13.31 15.64 1.90
CA LEU A 69 -13.54 15.43 3.33
C LEU A 69 -12.59 16.26 4.20
N ILE A 70 -11.30 16.33 3.86
CA ILE A 70 -10.31 17.15 4.57
C ILE A 70 -10.79 18.61 4.67
N GLN A 71 -11.18 19.19 3.53
CA GLN A 71 -11.70 20.56 3.48
C GLN A 71 -12.93 20.75 4.37
N VAL A 72 -13.86 19.80 4.35
CA VAL A 72 -15.05 19.85 5.22
C VAL A 72 -14.65 19.83 6.70
N TYR A 73 -13.70 18.99 7.13
CA TYR A 73 -13.26 18.96 8.53
C TYR A 73 -12.56 20.27 8.95
N GLU A 74 -11.74 20.85 8.07
CA GLU A 74 -11.08 22.14 8.29
C GLU A 74 -12.11 23.28 8.45
N GLU A 75 -13.03 23.42 7.48
CA GLU A 75 -14.10 24.44 7.53
C GLU A 75 -14.98 24.30 8.77
N ARG A 76 -15.27 23.07 9.20
CA ARG A 76 -16.05 22.81 10.43
C ARG A 76 -15.24 23.16 11.68
N GLY A 77 -13.94 22.88 11.69
CA GLY A 77 -13.03 23.30 12.76
C GLY A 77 -13.03 24.81 12.96
N GLU A 78 -12.97 25.57 11.86
CA GLU A 78 -13.04 27.04 11.87
C GLU A 78 -14.40 27.54 12.35
N THR A 79 -15.49 26.95 11.85
CA THR A 79 -16.86 27.30 12.28
C THR A 79 -17.06 27.05 13.77
N VAL A 80 -16.54 25.94 14.29
CA VAL A 80 -16.60 25.59 15.72
C VAL A 80 -15.71 26.50 16.57
N ALA A 81 -14.66 27.10 16.02
CA ALA A 81 -13.83 28.05 16.74
C ALA A 81 -14.48 29.43 16.94
N ASP A 82 -15.42 29.84 16.07
CA ASP A 82 -16.01 31.20 16.08
C ASP A 82 -16.96 31.50 17.27
N SER A 83 -16.42 32.05 18.36
CA SER A 83 -17.16 32.34 19.60
C SER A 83 -18.30 33.35 19.48
N GLY A 84 -18.38 34.14 18.40
CA GLY A 84 -19.33 35.26 18.32
C GLY A 84 -19.20 36.23 19.50
N SER A 85 -20.29 36.90 19.88
CA SER A 85 -20.32 37.91 20.97
C SER A 85 -20.83 37.38 22.32
N TRP A 86 -20.79 36.07 22.56
CA TRP A 86 -21.32 35.48 23.80
C TRP A 86 -20.27 35.52 24.92
N GLU A 87 -20.65 36.09 26.08
CA GLU A 87 -19.75 36.32 27.21
C GLU A 87 -20.28 35.74 28.54
N GLY A 88 -19.40 35.63 29.54
CA GLY A 88 -19.70 35.17 30.90
C GLY A 88 -19.10 33.81 31.25
N ALA A 89 -19.28 33.35 32.49
CA ALA A 89 -18.69 32.11 33.00
C ALA A 89 -19.11 30.87 32.19
N ALA A 90 -20.38 30.78 31.79
CA ALA A 90 -20.86 29.71 30.93
C ALA A 90 -20.23 29.74 29.53
N ALA A 91 -19.99 30.95 28.99
CA ALA A 91 -19.31 31.12 27.71
C ALA A 91 -17.85 30.65 27.77
N GLN A 92 -17.17 30.83 28.91
CA GLN A 92 -15.79 30.34 29.10
C GLN A 92 -15.71 28.80 29.13
N VAL A 93 -16.60 28.14 29.88
CA VAL A 93 -16.64 26.67 29.94
C VAL A 93 -16.96 26.08 28.56
N PHE A 94 -17.96 26.64 27.87
CA PHE A 94 -18.29 26.20 26.52
C PHE A 94 -17.17 26.51 25.52
N GLY A 95 -16.49 27.66 25.66
CA GLY A 95 -15.33 28.03 24.88
C GLY A 95 -14.20 27.00 24.97
N ALA A 96 -13.92 26.46 26.16
CA ALA A 96 -12.94 25.39 26.33
C ALA A 96 -13.33 24.12 25.55
N HIS A 97 -14.60 23.71 25.57
CA HIS A 97 -15.09 22.58 24.78
C HIS A 97 -15.02 22.84 23.27
N ARG A 98 -15.32 24.06 22.82
CA ARG A 98 -15.21 24.44 21.41
C ARG A 98 -13.78 24.40 20.91
N VAL A 99 -12.83 24.92 21.68
CA VAL A 99 -11.40 24.85 21.34
C VAL A 99 -10.95 23.41 21.24
N ALA A 100 -11.30 22.56 22.21
CA ALA A 100 -10.95 21.14 22.17
C ALA A 100 -11.56 20.41 20.97
N LEU A 101 -12.83 20.68 20.65
CA LEU A 101 -13.49 20.10 19.48
C LEU A 101 -12.88 20.60 18.16
N SER A 102 -12.60 21.89 18.04
CA SER A 102 -11.95 22.48 16.86
C SER A 102 -10.56 21.87 16.63
N ALA A 103 -9.76 21.74 17.68
CA ALA A 103 -8.45 21.08 17.63
C ALA A 103 -8.58 19.62 17.16
N HIS A 104 -9.55 18.87 17.70
CA HIS A 104 -9.80 17.51 17.27
C HIS A 104 -10.23 17.38 15.80
N LEU A 105 -11.07 18.31 15.30
CA LEU A 105 -11.46 18.32 13.89
C LEU A 105 -10.27 18.58 12.96
N HIS A 106 -9.36 19.47 13.34
CA HIS A 106 -8.12 19.71 12.59
C HIS A 106 -7.20 18.47 12.59
N GLU A 107 -7.11 17.78 13.73
CA GLU A 107 -6.36 16.52 13.84
C GLU A 107 -6.92 15.42 12.94
N MET A 108 -8.25 15.30 12.87
CA MET A 108 -8.95 14.39 11.96
C MET A 108 -8.70 14.74 10.49
N ALA A 109 -8.66 16.03 10.14
CA ALA A 109 -8.29 16.49 8.80
C ALA A 109 -6.84 16.06 8.46
N GLY A 110 -5.90 16.26 9.38
CA GLY A 110 -4.52 15.80 9.23
C GLY A 110 -4.41 14.29 8.96
N LYS A 111 -5.19 13.47 9.67
CA LYS A 111 -5.26 12.02 9.44
C LYS A 111 -5.82 11.62 8.09
N LEU A 112 -6.87 12.30 7.65
CA LEU A 112 -7.42 12.07 6.33
C LEU A 112 -6.38 12.42 5.26
N GLY A 113 -5.57 13.47 5.48
CA GLY A 113 -4.41 13.81 4.67
C GLY A 113 -3.34 12.71 4.67
N ALA A 114 -3.00 12.14 5.84
CA ALA A 114 -2.08 11.00 5.92
C ALA A 114 -2.63 9.76 5.20
N THR A 115 -3.93 9.48 5.33
CA THR A 115 -4.61 8.37 4.64
C THR A 115 -4.63 8.56 3.13
N GLU A 116 -4.84 9.78 2.65
CA GLU A 116 -4.74 10.14 1.24
C GLU A 116 -3.33 9.89 0.72
N GLY A 117 -2.32 10.43 1.42
CA GLY A 117 -0.92 10.28 1.06
C GLY A 117 -0.47 8.81 1.04
N TYR A 118 -0.89 8.02 2.02
CA TYR A 118 -0.64 6.59 2.06
C TYR A 118 -1.29 5.87 0.88
N SER A 119 -2.57 6.14 0.61
CA SER A 119 -3.30 5.51 -0.51
C SER A 119 -2.67 5.83 -1.86
N ALA A 120 -2.22 7.07 -2.06
CA ALA A 120 -1.50 7.50 -3.25
C ALA A 120 -0.14 6.78 -3.37
N ALA A 121 0.63 6.70 -2.28
CA ALA A 121 1.91 6.01 -2.27
C ALA A 121 1.78 4.50 -2.55
N VAL A 122 0.73 3.85 -2.02
CA VAL A 122 0.43 2.44 -2.34
C VAL A 122 0.07 2.30 -3.82
N ALA A 123 -0.75 3.20 -4.37
CA ALA A 123 -1.11 3.16 -5.79
C ALA A 123 0.12 3.29 -6.70
N GLU A 124 1.05 4.19 -6.36
CA GLU A 124 2.32 4.37 -7.06
C GLU A 124 3.19 3.11 -6.94
N TRP A 125 3.37 2.57 -5.73
CA TRP A 125 4.11 1.32 -5.51
C TRP A 125 3.55 0.16 -6.34
N ILE A 126 2.22 0.00 -6.42
CA ILE A 126 1.59 -1.03 -7.27
C ILE A 126 1.97 -0.80 -8.74
N ALA A 127 1.84 0.43 -9.24
CA ALA A 127 2.11 0.75 -10.64
C ALA A 127 3.58 0.46 -11.01
N GLU A 128 4.52 0.90 -10.17
CA GLU A 128 5.95 0.64 -10.37
C GLU A 128 6.31 -0.84 -10.28
N SER A 129 5.73 -1.56 -9.32
CA SER A 129 5.98 -2.99 -9.13
C SER A 129 5.50 -3.80 -10.33
N ARG A 130 4.33 -3.46 -10.85
CA ARG A 130 3.79 -4.08 -12.08
C ARG A 130 4.65 -3.76 -13.29
N ALA A 131 5.10 -2.51 -13.44
CA ALA A 131 5.99 -2.11 -14.53
C ALA A 131 7.37 -2.79 -14.45
N GLY A 132 7.94 -2.91 -13.25
CA GLY A 132 9.19 -3.63 -13.00
C GLY A 132 9.08 -5.11 -13.37
N LEU A 133 8.02 -5.77 -12.91
CA LEU A 133 7.76 -7.17 -13.23
C LEU A 133 7.52 -7.39 -14.73
N ALA A 134 6.77 -6.50 -15.38
CA ALA A 134 6.56 -6.57 -16.83
C ALA A 134 7.88 -6.50 -17.62
N ARG A 135 8.82 -5.65 -17.19
CA ARG A 135 10.15 -5.56 -17.81
C ARG A 135 10.93 -6.86 -17.67
N GLU A 136 10.94 -7.47 -16.49
CA GLU A 136 11.63 -8.76 -16.31
C GLU A 136 10.97 -9.88 -17.10
N LEU A 137 9.63 -9.94 -17.14
CA LEU A 137 8.92 -10.94 -17.93
C LEU A 137 9.19 -10.80 -19.43
N ALA A 138 9.21 -9.58 -19.97
CA ALA A 138 9.57 -9.34 -21.36
C ALA A 138 10.98 -9.86 -21.67
N ALA A 139 11.93 -9.59 -20.78
CA ALA A 139 13.31 -10.03 -20.94
C ALA A 139 13.51 -11.54 -20.72
N VAL A 140 12.66 -12.20 -19.92
CA VAL A 140 12.63 -13.66 -19.77
C VAL A 140 12.02 -14.33 -21.00
N LEU A 141 10.91 -13.80 -21.52
CA LEU A 141 10.22 -14.36 -22.68
C LEU A 141 11.11 -14.39 -23.93
N GLY A 142 12.02 -13.41 -24.07
CA GLY A 142 13.00 -13.36 -25.15
C GLY A 142 14.30 -14.12 -24.89
N SER A 143 14.43 -14.85 -23.78
CA SER A 143 15.68 -15.45 -23.36
C SER A 143 15.89 -16.88 -23.88
N ARG A 144 17.15 -17.31 -23.93
CA ARG A 144 17.52 -18.70 -24.30
C ARG A 144 16.99 -19.71 -23.30
N GLU A 145 16.89 -19.32 -22.03
CA GLU A 145 16.36 -20.14 -20.94
C GLU A 145 14.89 -20.45 -21.20
N ALA A 146 14.10 -19.48 -21.69
CA ALA A 146 12.69 -19.73 -22.04
C ALA A 146 12.53 -20.75 -23.17
N VAL A 147 13.41 -20.69 -24.18
CA VAL A 147 13.47 -21.71 -25.24
C VAL A 147 13.86 -23.06 -24.66
N THR A 148 14.87 -23.10 -23.78
CA THR A 148 15.35 -24.33 -23.14
C THR A 148 14.24 -25.01 -22.34
N VAL A 149 13.53 -24.27 -21.48
CA VAL A 149 12.41 -24.81 -20.67
C VAL A 149 11.26 -25.32 -21.56
N THR A 150 11.05 -24.70 -22.72
CA THR A 150 9.95 -25.02 -23.63
C THR A 150 10.24 -26.25 -24.49
N VAL A 151 11.47 -26.38 -24.99
CA VAL A 151 11.87 -27.38 -26.00
C VAL A 151 12.50 -28.61 -25.36
N GLU A 152 13.33 -28.44 -24.33
CA GLU A 152 14.02 -29.56 -23.70
C GLU A 152 13.07 -30.37 -22.80
N PRO A 153 13.27 -31.70 -22.69
CA PRO A 153 12.58 -32.49 -21.69
C PRO A 153 13.02 -32.07 -20.27
N VAL A 154 12.16 -32.36 -19.29
CA VAL A 154 12.47 -32.10 -17.89
C VAL A 154 13.73 -32.89 -17.50
N GLY A 155 14.76 -32.16 -17.07
CA GLY A 155 16.09 -32.67 -16.78
C GLY A 155 17.05 -31.54 -16.38
N PRO A 156 18.33 -31.82 -16.13
CA PRO A 156 19.26 -30.82 -15.58
C PRO A 156 19.38 -29.50 -16.37
N PRO A 157 19.40 -29.50 -17.72
CA PRO A 157 19.40 -28.25 -18.49
C PRO A 157 18.13 -27.42 -18.32
N ALA A 158 16.96 -28.07 -18.39
CA ALA A 158 15.66 -27.43 -18.19
C ALA A 158 15.47 -26.94 -16.74
N ALA A 159 15.94 -27.71 -15.75
CA ALA A 159 15.88 -27.33 -14.34
C ALA A 159 16.75 -26.11 -14.02
N THR A 160 17.94 -26.03 -14.62
CA THR A 160 18.82 -24.86 -14.49
C THR A 160 18.17 -23.64 -15.13
N ALA A 161 17.68 -23.77 -16.37
CA ALA A 161 17.00 -22.68 -17.07
C ALA A 161 15.73 -22.20 -16.34
N ALA A 162 14.93 -23.12 -15.80
CA ALA A 162 13.76 -22.79 -14.98
C ALA A 162 14.16 -22.06 -13.70
N ALA A 163 15.25 -22.48 -13.05
CA ALA A 163 15.78 -21.81 -11.87
C ALA A 163 16.29 -20.38 -12.19
N ASP A 164 16.97 -20.18 -13.32
CA ASP A 164 17.43 -18.86 -13.78
C ASP A 164 16.25 -17.92 -14.04
N ILE A 165 15.22 -18.40 -14.74
CA ILE A 165 13.99 -17.64 -14.97
C ILE A 165 13.31 -17.31 -13.63
N GLY A 166 13.15 -18.31 -12.78
CA GLY A 166 12.50 -18.15 -11.47
C GLY A 166 13.25 -17.16 -10.59
N ALA A 167 14.58 -17.17 -10.60
CA ALA A 167 15.39 -16.21 -9.84
C ALA A 167 15.18 -14.77 -10.32
N ARG A 168 15.10 -14.53 -11.63
CA ARG A 168 14.84 -13.18 -12.18
C ARG A 168 13.46 -12.66 -11.80
N VAL A 169 12.44 -13.50 -11.98
CA VAL A 169 11.05 -13.15 -11.68
C VAL A 169 10.87 -12.90 -10.18
N LEU A 170 11.34 -13.83 -9.34
CA LEU A 170 11.25 -13.69 -7.89
C LEU A 170 12.12 -12.53 -7.37
N GLY A 171 13.24 -12.20 -8.03
CA GLY A 171 14.04 -11.02 -7.69
C GLY A 171 13.28 -9.71 -7.88
N ALA A 172 12.49 -9.59 -8.95
CA ALA A 172 11.62 -8.42 -9.15
C ALA A 172 10.50 -8.35 -8.10
N VAL A 173 9.94 -9.49 -7.71
CA VAL A 173 8.92 -9.56 -6.66
C VAL A 173 9.53 -9.21 -5.30
N ASP A 174 10.73 -9.70 -4.99
CA ASP A 174 11.43 -9.39 -3.74
C ASP A 174 11.74 -7.89 -3.63
N ALA A 175 12.18 -7.27 -4.73
CA ALA A 175 12.38 -5.82 -4.77
C ALA A 175 11.07 -5.03 -4.60
N ALA A 176 9.93 -5.57 -5.04
CA ALA A 176 8.62 -4.98 -4.76
C ALA A 176 8.23 -5.16 -3.29
N TYR A 177 8.51 -6.32 -2.70
CA TYR A 177 8.26 -6.61 -1.28
C TYR A 177 9.06 -5.69 -0.36
N GLU A 178 10.36 -5.51 -0.61
CA GLU A 178 11.21 -4.57 0.17
C GLU A 178 10.69 -3.13 0.14
N ARG A 179 10.24 -2.67 -1.04
CA ARG A 179 9.64 -1.34 -1.17
C ARG A 179 8.31 -1.24 -0.41
N ALA A 180 7.54 -2.32 -0.35
CA ALA A 180 6.29 -2.36 0.42
C ALA A 180 6.55 -2.26 1.93
N GLU A 181 7.53 -3.02 2.45
CA GLU A 181 7.95 -2.96 3.85
C GLU A 181 8.45 -1.55 4.23
N ALA A 182 9.32 -0.96 3.41
CA ALA A 182 9.80 0.40 3.62
C ALA A 182 8.66 1.44 3.59
N LEU A 183 7.67 1.24 2.72
CA LEU A 183 6.48 2.08 2.65
C LEU A 183 5.64 1.94 3.93
N LEU A 184 5.34 0.73 4.39
CA LEU A 184 4.57 0.52 5.63
C LEU A 184 5.25 1.16 6.83
N HIS A 185 6.56 0.95 6.98
CA HIS A 185 7.31 1.51 8.12
C HIS A 185 7.33 3.04 8.12
N ARG A 186 7.38 3.67 6.94
CA ARG A 186 7.32 5.13 6.81
C ARG A 186 6.00 5.72 7.35
N TRP A 187 4.88 5.03 7.15
CA TRP A 187 3.54 5.55 7.45
C TRP A 187 2.99 5.11 8.82
N GLU A 188 3.72 4.27 9.57
CA GLU A 188 3.28 3.68 10.83
C GLU A 188 2.86 4.74 11.87
N VAL A 189 3.65 5.82 11.99
CA VAL A 189 3.38 6.89 12.96
C VAL A 189 2.18 7.75 12.53
N ASP A 190 2.09 8.07 11.24
CA ASP A 190 1.08 8.99 10.70
C ASP A 190 -0.33 8.36 10.66
N LEU A 191 -0.41 7.03 10.69
CA LEU A 191 -1.68 6.27 10.65
C LEU A 191 -2.15 5.75 12.02
N ALA A 192 -1.41 6.01 13.11
CA ALA A 192 -1.77 5.56 14.46
C ALA A 192 -3.15 6.08 14.92
N GLU A 193 -3.87 5.36 15.79
CA GLU A 193 -5.18 5.76 16.30
C GLU A 193 -5.16 7.11 17.05
N LEU A 194 -6.28 7.85 16.99
CA LEU A 194 -6.43 9.15 17.67
C LEU A 194 -7.62 9.08 18.61
N PRO A 195 -7.38 8.94 19.92
CA PRO A 195 -8.44 9.06 20.89
C PRO A 195 -8.79 10.53 21.09
N TYR A 196 -10.07 10.88 20.98
CA TYR A 196 -10.57 12.18 21.41
C TYR A 196 -10.40 12.33 22.92
N GLN A 197 -9.78 13.44 23.37
CA GLN A 197 -9.68 13.80 24.77
C GLN A 197 -10.50 15.06 25.06
N PRO A 198 -11.63 14.96 25.81
CA PRO A 198 -12.37 16.13 26.22
C PRO A 198 -11.56 16.97 27.24
N PRO A 199 -11.76 18.29 27.30
CA PRO A 199 -11.04 19.14 28.24
C PRO A 199 -11.49 18.87 29.69
N ASP A 200 -10.55 18.91 30.64
CA ASP A 200 -10.85 18.83 32.07
C ASP A 200 -11.34 20.21 32.56
N THR A 201 -12.66 20.38 32.61
CA THR A 201 -13.28 21.65 33.01
C THR A 201 -13.58 21.75 34.50
N GLY A 202 -13.21 20.75 35.33
CA GLY A 202 -13.54 20.72 36.75
C GLY A 202 -15.06 20.77 37.06
N PRO A 203 -15.47 20.80 38.34
CA PRO A 203 -16.89 20.88 38.73
C PRO A 203 -17.49 22.27 38.42
N VAL A 204 -18.50 22.30 37.55
CA VAL A 204 -19.21 23.52 37.13
C VAL A 204 -20.14 24.00 38.26
N THR A 205 -19.88 25.19 38.81
CA THR A 205 -20.80 25.88 39.73
C THR A 205 -21.58 26.94 38.95
N PHE A 206 -22.87 26.72 38.73
CA PHE A 206 -23.73 27.68 38.04
C PHE A 206 -24.14 28.80 39.00
N GLY A 207 -23.60 30.00 38.81
CA GLY A 207 -24.16 31.24 39.37
C GLY A 207 -25.34 31.74 38.53
N PRO A 208 -26.32 32.45 39.12
CA PRO A 208 -27.52 32.89 38.40
C PRO A 208 -27.17 33.84 37.25
N THR A 209 -27.62 33.50 36.04
CA THR A 209 -27.48 34.33 34.83
C THR A 209 -28.42 35.53 34.94
N THR A 210 -27.86 36.73 35.06
CA THR A 210 -28.64 37.97 34.97
C THR A 210 -28.61 38.45 33.52
N ARG A 211 -29.79 38.50 32.89
CA ARG A 211 -29.98 39.10 31.57
C ARG A 211 -30.22 40.60 31.78
N ALA A 212 -29.42 41.46 31.15
CA ALA A 212 -29.67 42.90 31.04
C ALA A 212 -30.32 43.20 29.69
#